data_AF-A0A517QZE4-F1
#
_entry.id   AF-A0A517QZE4-F1
#
_cell.length_a   1.000
_cell.length_b   1.000
_cell.length_c   1.000
_cell.angle_alpha   90.00
_cell.angle_beta   90.00
_cell.angle_gamma   90.00
#
_symmetry.space_group_name_H-M   'P 1'
#
loop_
_entity.id
_entity.type
_entity.pdbx_description
1 polymer ?
#
loop_
_entity_poly.entity_id
_entity_poly.type
_entity_poly.pdbx_seq_one_letter_code
_entity_poly.pdbx_strand_id
1 'polypeptide(L)'
;MQWTYPTVRKASLATVLTVATIVPSVAHGQTDLRTVSRTVNQRSVANALETIRPTVSPGDDMFEVIDSFENPGITPAEQREGLQMLSGEAVAGVFAPRLALTRQFDRMLLEQIRPIGPERPGQIIGAPAVGGYSGGAIVRGQSACKDCGDVGCGNWGACGSRAYYRNPRPSTWARLFAYDSQVDSDPNDPIGFDSDAYGVLTGISIPFGDSLLLGGAFGYANGEFDPDNRLGGVDSDTYRGSLFGRFLGDDFYILGSVNYGYDTFASSRRLEYCDIFRFASATEFDAHNFDTSFELGTTLQPTCNVAVQPLIGFRYIRLWRDSFVENGASDASLAFGSAAVDAFDFRLGGRVTGRRELRRGLLFLPELRAWWMHDFLADQSTTTAAFTGAPGVPFIVRGAAGDDNFAVLGAGATFALYNTTAITLQYDTAMSDDAMVHAGNAGLLFTW
;
A
#
# COMPACT_ATOMS: atom_id res chain seq x y z
N MET A 1 67.33 -81.61 57.72
CA MET A 1 66.58 -81.58 56.45
C MET A 1 65.52 -80.49 56.54
N GLN A 2 65.84 -79.31 56.03
CA GLN A 2 64.92 -78.16 55.95
C GLN A 2 64.22 -78.20 54.59
N TRP A 3 62.89 -78.19 54.59
CA TRP A 3 62.07 -78.10 53.38
C TRP A 3 61.55 -76.66 53.24
N THR A 4 61.96 -76.00 52.17
CA THR A 4 61.53 -74.65 51.76
C THR A 4 60.32 -74.73 50.82
N TYR A 5 59.28 -73.94 51.12
CA TYR A 5 58.08 -73.76 50.30
C TYR A 5 58.33 -72.82 49.10
N PRO A 6 57.80 -73.10 47.90
CA PRO A 6 57.76 -72.13 46.81
C PRO A 6 56.46 -71.31 46.80
N THR A 7 56.65 -70.00 46.62
CA THR A 7 55.66 -68.92 46.48
C THR A 7 54.79 -69.04 45.23
N VAL A 8 53.47 -68.83 45.39
CA VAL A 8 52.47 -68.73 44.32
C VAL A 8 52.33 -67.27 43.86
N ARG A 9 52.57 -67.00 42.57
CA ARG A 9 52.28 -65.71 41.91
C ARG A 9 50.76 -65.59 41.67
N LYS A 10 50.14 -64.50 42.14
CA LYS A 10 48.77 -64.11 41.79
C LYS A 10 48.76 -63.49 40.39
N ALA A 11 47.98 -64.05 39.47
CA ALA A 11 47.58 -63.41 38.23
C ALA A 11 46.16 -62.84 38.42
N SER A 12 46.02 -61.52 38.29
CA SER A 12 44.74 -60.81 38.33
C SER A 12 44.11 -60.83 36.93
N LEU A 13 42.99 -61.54 36.80
CA LEU A 13 42.09 -61.45 35.64
C LEU A 13 41.14 -60.26 35.87
N ALA A 14 41.30 -59.20 35.09
CA ALA A 14 40.35 -58.10 35.03
C ALA A 14 39.20 -58.49 34.09
N THR A 15 38.03 -58.78 34.67
CA THR A 15 36.78 -58.99 33.93
C THR A 15 36.25 -57.62 33.51
N VAL A 16 36.28 -57.32 32.21
CA VAL A 16 35.61 -56.14 31.64
C VAL A 16 34.12 -56.44 31.61
N LEU A 17 33.38 -55.86 32.54
CA LEU A 17 31.92 -55.90 32.55
C LEU A 17 31.42 -54.78 31.62
N THR A 18 31.08 -55.11 30.38
CA THR A 18 30.44 -54.18 29.46
C THR A 18 29.01 -53.95 29.92
N VAL A 19 28.77 -52.88 30.67
CA VAL A 19 27.40 -52.41 30.95
C VAL A 19 26.89 -51.82 29.64
N ALA A 20 26.08 -52.59 28.91
CA ALA A 20 25.27 -52.05 27.83
C ALA A 20 24.25 -51.11 28.47
N THR A 21 24.52 -49.80 28.44
CA THR A 21 23.51 -48.79 28.71
C THR A 21 22.47 -48.91 27.61
N ILE A 22 21.39 -49.64 27.88
CA ILE A 22 20.17 -49.56 27.08
C ILE A 22 19.65 -48.14 27.33
N VAL A 23 20.01 -47.21 26.44
CA VAL A 23 19.24 -45.97 26.32
C VAL A 23 17.88 -46.43 25.82
N PRO A 24 16.79 -46.31 26.59
CA PRO A 24 15.48 -46.53 26.02
C PRO A 24 15.33 -45.49 24.91
N SER A 25 15.20 -45.93 23.67
CA SER A 25 14.65 -45.09 22.62
C SER A 25 13.23 -44.77 23.08
N VAL A 26 13.04 -43.62 23.72
CA VAL A 26 11.72 -43.03 23.79
C VAL A 26 11.38 -42.76 22.33
N ALA A 27 10.56 -43.64 21.74
CA ALA A 27 9.82 -43.29 20.55
C ALA A 27 9.02 -42.04 20.94
N HIS A 28 9.56 -40.87 20.64
CA HIS A 28 8.82 -39.64 20.82
C HIS A 28 7.62 -39.75 19.88
N GLY A 29 6.43 -39.61 20.45
CA GLY A 29 5.23 -39.57 19.65
C GLY A 29 5.37 -38.40 18.68
N GLN A 30 5.27 -38.69 17.39
CA GLN A 30 5.26 -37.65 16.36
C GLN A 30 4.22 -36.61 16.72
N THR A 31 4.63 -35.35 16.76
CA THR A 31 3.74 -34.24 17.05
C THR A 31 2.91 -33.98 15.80
N ASP A 32 1.58 -34.11 15.91
CA ASP A 32 0.69 -33.67 14.84
C ASP A 32 0.69 -32.13 14.80
N LEU A 33 1.40 -31.57 13.81
CA LEU A 33 1.58 -30.13 13.64
C LEU A 33 0.24 -29.38 13.50
N ARG A 34 -0.82 -30.07 13.05
CA ARG A 34 -2.16 -29.49 12.91
C ARG A 34 -2.75 -29.11 14.26
N THR A 35 -2.44 -29.86 15.31
CA THR A 35 -2.95 -29.62 16.67
C THR A 35 -2.27 -28.43 17.35
N VAL A 36 -1.07 -28.08 16.88
CA VAL A 36 -0.27 -26.96 17.40
C VAL A 36 -0.60 -25.65 16.67
N SER A 37 -1.01 -25.74 15.41
CA SER A 37 -1.37 -24.60 14.55
C SER A 37 -2.53 -23.76 15.09
N ARG A 38 -2.39 -22.43 15.02
CA ARG A 38 -3.45 -21.47 15.38
C ARG A 38 -4.00 -20.76 14.15
N THR A 39 -3.12 -20.10 13.40
CA THR A 39 -3.52 -19.31 12.23
C THR A 39 -3.86 -20.20 11.04
N VAL A 40 -4.61 -19.64 10.10
CA VAL A 40 -4.95 -20.33 8.84
C VAL A 40 -3.71 -20.74 8.05
N ASN A 41 -2.66 -19.90 8.05
CA ASN A 41 -1.40 -20.14 7.36
C ASN A 41 -0.60 -21.27 8.02
N GLN A 42 -0.47 -21.24 9.35
CA GLN A 42 0.17 -22.33 10.10
C GLN A 42 -0.52 -23.67 9.85
N ARG A 43 -1.86 -23.69 9.82
CA ARG A 43 -2.63 -24.91 9.56
C ARG A 43 -2.46 -25.42 8.12
N SER A 44 -2.37 -24.50 7.16
CA SER A 44 -2.15 -24.81 5.75
C SER A 44 -0.79 -25.50 5.55
N VAL A 45 0.27 -24.93 6.14
CA VAL A 45 1.62 -25.51 6.14
C VAL A 45 1.65 -26.84 6.88
N ALA A 46 1.08 -26.91 8.09
CA ALA A 46 1.02 -28.15 8.87
C ALA A 46 0.35 -29.28 8.06
N ASN A 47 -0.75 -29.00 7.38
CA ASN A 47 -1.41 -29.98 6.52
C ASN A 47 -0.51 -30.46 5.37
N ALA A 48 0.24 -29.54 4.73
CA ALA A 48 1.18 -29.88 3.69
C ALA A 48 2.32 -30.77 4.22
N LEU A 49 2.97 -30.36 5.32
CA LEU A 49 4.06 -31.11 5.94
C LEU A 49 3.61 -32.51 6.37
N GLU A 50 2.45 -32.65 7.01
CA GLU A 50 1.91 -33.97 7.39
C GLU A 50 1.54 -34.85 6.18
N THR A 51 1.27 -34.25 5.02
CA THR A 51 1.03 -34.99 3.76
C THR A 51 2.34 -35.45 3.13
N ILE A 52 3.41 -34.67 3.28
CA ILE A 52 4.76 -34.96 2.76
C ILE A 52 5.52 -35.94 3.66
N ARG A 53 5.29 -35.89 4.98
CA ARG A 53 5.97 -36.72 5.99
C ARG A 53 6.14 -38.20 5.61
N PRO A 54 5.12 -38.93 5.10
CA PRO A 54 5.30 -40.35 4.74
C PRO A 54 6.08 -40.58 3.43
N THR A 55 6.35 -39.54 2.64
CA THR A 55 7.01 -39.66 1.33
C THR A 55 8.52 -39.38 1.38
N VAL A 56 9.03 -38.89 2.51
CA VAL A 56 10.43 -38.50 2.70
C VAL A 56 11.15 -39.49 3.63
N SER A 57 12.46 -39.66 3.43
CA SER A 57 13.31 -40.58 4.19
C SER A 57 14.50 -39.86 4.84
N PRO A 58 15.10 -40.41 5.93
CA PRO A 58 16.30 -39.86 6.50
C PRO A 58 17.41 -39.68 5.45
N GLY A 59 17.92 -38.46 5.33
CA GLY A 59 18.89 -38.05 4.30
C GLY A 59 18.31 -37.16 3.19
N ASP A 60 16.97 -37.09 3.07
CA ASP A 60 16.31 -36.09 2.23
C ASP A 60 16.29 -34.73 2.94
N ASP A 61 16.47 -33.63 2.21
CA ASP A 61 16.47 -32.28 2.79
C ASP A 61 15.11 -31.91 3.39
N MET A 62 14.01 -32.27 2.71
CA MET A 62 12.65 -32.13 3.26
C MET A 62 12.41 -32.97 4.52
N PHE A 63 13.12 -34.09 4.71
CA PHE A 63 13.05 -34.83 5.97
C PHE A 63 13.62 -34.01 7.12
N GLU A 64 14.75 -33.30 6.93
CA GLU A 64 15.35 -32.43 7.95
C GLU A 64 14.41 -31.28 8.35
N VAL A 65 13.72 -30.68 7.38
CA VAL A 65 12.72 -29.63 7.60
C VAL A 65 11.60 -30.12 8.52
N ILE A 66 11.07 -31.32 8.29
CA ILE A 66 9.98 -31.90 9.07
C ILE A 66 10.48 -32.39 10.45
N ASP A 67 11.61 -33.08 10.49
CA ASP A 67 12.19 -33.66 11.71
C ASP A 67 12.59 -32.58 12.73
N SER A 68 12.93 -31.37 12.27
CA SER A 68 13.23 -30.22 13.14
C SER A 68 12.08 -29.85 14.09
N PHE A 69 10.83 -30.18 13.75
CA PHE A 69 9.67 -29.96 14.64
C PHE A 69 9.49 -31.03 15.71
N GLU A 70 10.21 -32.16 15.63
CA GLU A 70 10.17 -33.23 16.62
C GLU A 70 11.27 -33.10 17.69
N ASN A 71 12.08 -32.03 17.62
CA ASN A 71 13.13 -31.78 18.59
C ASN A 71 12.51 -31.60 20.00
N PRO A 72 12.85 -32.44 20.99
CA PRO A 72 12.24 -32.41 22.33
C PRO A 72 12.54 -31.13 23.13
N GLY A 73 13.49 -30.31 22.66
CA GLY A 73 13.83 -29.03 23.27
C GLY A 73 12.91 -27.88 22.89
N ILE A 74 12.02 -28.05 21.92
CA ILE A 74 11.20 -26.95 21.40
C ILE A 74 9.80 -26.94 22.01
N THR A 75 9.29 -25.74 22.22
CA THR A 75 7.95 -25.48 22.72
C THR A 75 6.92 -25.49 21.59
N PRO A 76 5.63 -25.69 21.89
CA PRO A 76 4.56 -25.49 20.91
C PRO A 76 4.51 -24.07 20.33
N ALA A 77 5.11 -23.08 20.99
CA ALA A 77 5.21 -21.72 20.46
C ALA A 77 6.26 -21.63 19.34
N GLU A 78 7.44 -22.20 19.54
CA GLU A 78 8.49 -22.28 18.52
C GLU A 78 8.05 -23.12 17.31
N GLN A 79 7.28 -24.20 17.53
CA GLN A 79 6.66 -24.95 16.44
C GLN A 79 5.71 -24.08 15.60
N ARG A 80 4.91 -23.20 16.23
CA ARG A 80 4.02 -22.28 15.50
C ARG A 80 4.80 -21.22 14.71
N GLU A 81 5.89 -20.73 15.28
CA GLU A 81 6.78 -19.78 14.61
C GLU A 81 7.43 -20.42 13.38
N GLY A 82 7.93 -21.65 13.50
CA GLY A 82 8.47 -22.41 12.37
C GLY A 82 7.44 -22.68 11.26
N LEU A 83 6.17 -22.94 11.62
CA LEU A 83 5.07 -23.06 10.68
C LEU A 83 4.67 -21.72 10.03
N GLN A 84 4.99 -20.58 10.67
CA GLN A 84 4.68 -19.23 10.17
C GLN A 84 5.80 -18.66 9.29
N MET A 85 7.07 -18.86 9.68
CA MET A 85 8.15 -19.14 8.72
C MET A 85 7.70 -20.35 7.86
N LEU A 86 8.37 -20.93 6.86
CA LEU A 86 7.71 -21.89 5.91
C LEU A 86 6.40 -21.48 5.15
N SER A 87 5.50 -20.63 5.66
CA SER A 87 4.20 -20.33 5.05
C SER A 87 4.30 -19.39 3.85
N GLY A 88 5.32 -18.54 3.80
CA GLY A 88 5.42 -17.52 2.75
C GLY A 88 4.45 -16.36 2.90
N GLU A 89 3.85 -16.18 4.07
CA GLU A 89 2.87 -15.14 4.38
C GLU A 89 3.35 -13.72 4.04
N ALA A 90 4.63 -13.42 4.26
CA ALA A 90 5.25 -12.14 3.87
C ALA A 90 5.02 -11.80 2.39
N VAL A 91 5.06 -12.79 1.49
CA VAL A 91 4.85 -12.52 0.06
C VAL A 91 3.36 -12.51 -0.31
N ALA A 92 2.49 -13.18 0.43
CA ALA A 92 1.04 -13.07 0.23
C ALA A 92 0.51 -11.68 0.63
N GLY A 93 1.15 -11.03 1.60
CA GLY A 93 0.79 -9.70 2.12
C GLY A 93 1.04 -8.52 1.18
N VAL A 94 1.88 -8.66 0.15
CA VAL A 94 2.30 -7.58 -0.77
C VAL A 94 1.15 -6.84 -1.48
N PHE A 95 -0.05 -7.43 -1.58
CA PHE A 95 -1.19 -6.79 -2.23
C PHE A 95 -1.72 -5.58 -1.45
N ALA A 96 -1.72 -5.62 -0.12
CA ALA A 96 -2.24 -4.55 0.72
C ALA A 96 -1.45 -3.22 0.61
N PRO A 97 -0.11 -3.19 0.81
CA PRO A 97 0.67 -1.96 0.65
C PRO A 97 0.62 -1.45 -0.80
N ARG A 98 0.60 -2.35 -1.78
CA ARG A 98 0.45 -1.99 -3.20
C ARG A 98 -0.90 -1.32 -3.48
N LEU A 99 -1.98 -1.80 -2.87
CA LEU A 99 -3.30 -1.18 -2.97
C LEU A 99 -3.27 0.22 -2.37
N ALA A 100 -2.67 0.40 -1.19
CA ALA A 100 -2.49 1.71 -0.55
C ALA A 100 -1.71 2.69 -1.43
N LEU A 101 -0.58 2.26 -1.99
CA LEU A 101 0.24 3.04 -2.93
C LEU A 101 -0.55 3.44 -4.20
N THR A 102 -1.30 2.50 -4.76
CA THR A 102 -2.18 2.73 -5.93
C THR A 102 -3.24 3.80 -5.62
N ARG A 103 -3.89 3.70 -4.45
CA ARG A 103 -4.88 4.68 -3.97
C ARG A 103 -4.26 6.06 -3.77
N GLN A 104 -3.00 6.13 -3.32
CA GLN A 104 -2.26 7.38 -3.12
C GLN A 104 -1.93 8.07 -4.45
N PHE A 105 -1.42 7.34 -5.45
CA PHE A 105 -1.19 7.90 -6.78
C PHE A 105 -2.46 8.50 -7.41
N ASP A 106 -3.56 7.76 -7.35
CA ASP A 106 -4.83 8.23 -7.88
C ASP A 106 -5.34 9.49 -7.15
N ARG A 107 -5.22 9.53 -5.82
CA ARG A 107 -5.59 10.71 -5.02
C ARG A 107 -4.79 11.94 -5.45
N MET A 108 -3.47 11.81 -5.55
CA MET A 108 -2.61 12.90 -6.01
C MET A 108 -3.00 13.39 -7.41
N LEU A 109 -3.31 12.46 -8.32
CA LEU A 109 -3.71 12.76 -9.69
C LEU A 109 -5.05 13.51 -9.75
N LEU A 110 -6.08 13.03 -9.05
CA LEU A 110 -7.39 13.67 -9.04
C LEU A 110 -7.35 15.03 -8.33
N GLU A 111 -6.63 15.16 -7.21
CA GLU A 111 -6.40 16.46 -6.55
C GLU A 111 -5.69 17.44 -7.49
N GLN A 112 -4.75 16.95 -8.29
CA GLN A 112 -4.02 17.75 -9.25
C GLN A 112 -4.90 18.28 -10.40
N ILE A 113 -6.07 17.70 -10.66
CA ILE A 113 -7.04 18.20 -11.65
C ILE A 113 -8.32 18.79 -11.05
N ARG A 114 -8.59 18.57 -9.76
CA ARG A 114 -9.74 19.12 -9.05
C ARG A 114 -9.84 20.66 -9.17
N PRO A 115 -11.02 21.22 -9.45
CA PRO A 115 -11.20 22.67 -9.39
C PRO A 115 -10.95 23.18 -7.97
N ILE A 116 -9.97 24.08 -7.82
CA ILE A 116 -9.73 24.80 -6.56
C ILE A 116 -10.64 26.02 -6.59
N GLY A 117 -11.93 25.79 -6.41
CA GLY A 117 -12.95 26.83 -6.66
C GLY A 117 -12.85 27.42 -8.09
N PRO A 118 -13.30 28.67 -8.30
CA PRO A 118 -13.24 29.33 -9.61
C PRO A 118 -11.83 29.60 -10.16
N GLU A 119 -10.75 29.28 -9.43
CA GLU A 119 -9.47 29.98 -9.59
C GLU A 119 -8.24 29.06 -9.58
N ARG A 120 -8.17 28.06 -10.48
CA ARG A 120 -6.81 27.55 -10.82
C ARG A 120 -5.95 28.67 -11.44
N PRO A 121 -4.62 28.58 -11.27
CA PRO A 121 -3.63 29.34 -12.03
C PRO A 121 -3.84 29.17 -13.54
N GLY A 122 -4.54 30.13 -14.16
CA GLY A 122 -5.01 30.02 -15.54
C GLY A 122 -6.12 31.03 -15.79
N GLN A 123 -5.75 32.31 -15.74
CA GLN A 123 -6.53 33.46 -16.21
C GLN A 123 -7.91 33.68 -15.54
N ILE A 124 -7.91 34.30 -14.35
CA ILE A 124 -9.08 35.05 -13.87
C ILE A 124 -9.17 36.33 -14.72
N ILE A 125 -10.15 36.42 -15.62
CA ILE A 125 -10.53 37.72 -16.22
C ILE A 125 -11.54 38.39 -15.28
N GLY A 126 -11.00 39.10 -14.29
CA GLY A 126 -11.66 40.15 -13.53
C GLY A 126 -10.81 41.40 -13.62
N ALA A 127 -10.97 42.15 -14.72
CA ALA A 127 -10.35 43.42 -15.11
C ALA A 127 -9.18 43.99 -14.25
N PRO A 128 -7.96 44.14 -14.80
CA PRO A 128 -7.09 45.23 -14.38
C PRO A 128 -7.72 46.52 -14.92
N ALA A 129 -8.34 47.31 -14.06
CA ALA A 129 -8.67 48.69 -14.40
C ALA A 129 -7.36 49.50 -14.47
N VAL A 130 -6.71 49.52 -15.62
CA VAL A 130 -5.68 50.51 -15.96
C VAL A 130 -5.79 50.86 -17.46
N GLY A 131 -6.25 52.09 -17.74
CA GLY A 131 -5.94 52.82 -18.98
C GLY A 131 -6.81 52.50 -20.19
N GLY A 132 -7.49 53.51 -20.73
CA GLY A 132 -8.51 53.36 -21.77
C GLY A 132 -7.98 53.24 -23.19
N TYR A 133 -8.76 52.55 -24.02
CA TYR A 133 -8.97 52.87 -25.42
C TYR A 133 -10.43 52.57 -25.76
N SER A 134 -11.07 53.51 -26.44
CA SER A 134 -12.48 53.57 -26.78
C SER A 134 -12.86 52.59 -27.91
N GLY A 135 -13.97 51.86 -27.71
CA GLY A 135 -14.80 51.32 -28.78
C GLY A 135 -14.87 49.79 -28.89
N GLY A 136 -15.97 49.20 -28.41
CA GLY A 136 -16.34 47.81 -28.75
C GLY A 136 -17.14 47.07 -27.67
N ALA A 137 -18.46 46.96 -27.89
CA ALA A 137 -19.43 46.01 -27.30
C ALA A 137 -19.25 45.54 -25.83
N ILE A 138 -20.00 46.17 -24.92
CA ILE A 138 -20.24 45.65 -23.57
C ILE A 138 -21.30 44.54 -23.65
N VAL A 139 -20.88 43.28 -23.56
CA VAL A 139 -21.77 42.19 -23.17
C VAL A 139 -21.94 42.27 -21.64
N ARG A 140 -23.18 42.44 -21.17
CA ARG A 140 -23.53 42.41 -19.75
C ARG A 140 -23.20 41.05 -19.15
N GLY A 141 -22.03 40.91 -18.55
CA GLY A 141 -21.69 39.88 -17.56
C GLY A 141 -21.69 40.51 -16.17
N GLN A 142 -22.27 39.81 -15.20
CA GLN A 142 -22.54 40.26 -13.84
C GLN A 142 -21.33 40.90 -13.15
N SER A 143 -21.63 41.96 -12.40
CA SER A 143 -20.74 42.75 -11.56
C SER A 143 -19.93 41.90 -10.58
N ALA A 144 -18.61 41.87 -10.77
CA ALA A 144 -17.68 41.49 -9.72
C ALA A 144 -17.70 42.58 -8.63
N CYS A 145 -17.95 42.18 -7.39
CA CYS A 145 -17.84 43.06 -6.22
C CYS A 145 -16.40 43.58 -6.14
N LYS A 146 -16.23 44.85 -6.47
CA LYS A 146 -15.00 45.61 -6.23
C LYS A 146 -15.24 46.33 -4.91
N ASP A 147 -14.37 46.09 -3.94
CA ASP A 147 -14.33 46.67 -2.59
C ASP A 147 -15.17 45.94 -1.51
N CYS A 148 -14.54 44.97 -0.83
CA CYS A 148 -14.94 44.56 0.51
C CYS A 148 -14.36 45.57 1.53
N GLY A 149 -14.87 46.79 1.50
CA GLY A 149 -14.55 47.86 2.45
C GLY A 149 -15.78 48.49 3.12
N ASP A 150 -16.99 48.26 2.60
CA ASP A 150 -18.20 48.89 3.13
C ASP A 150 -19.28 47.89 3.56
N VAL A 151 -19.85 48.23 4.71
CA VAL A 151 -20.88 47.53 5.46
C VAL A 151 -22.18 47.55 4.67
N GLY A 152 -22.44 46.55 3.81
CA GLY A 152 -23.65 46.59 2.98
C GLY A 152 -23.84 45.50 1.95
N CYS A 153 -23.58 44.23 2.26
CA CYS A 153 -24.04 43.10 1.43
C CYS A 153 -25.02 42.24 2.22
N GLY A 154 -26.23 42.75 2.42
CA GLY A 154 -27.36 42.05 3.05
C GLY A 154 -28.06 41.03 2.14
N ASN A 155 -27.38 40.48 1.13
CA ASN A 155 -27.96 39.47 0.26
C ASN A 155 -26.95 38.33 0.08
N TRP A 156 -27.30 37.14 0.56
CA TRP A 156 -26.52 35.90 0.53
C TRP A 156 -26.22 35.36 -0.89
N GLY A 157 -26.36 36.17 -1.94
CA GLY A 157 -26.36 35.74 -3.34
C GLY A 157 -25.40 36.47 -4.29
N ALA A 158 -24.47 37.30 -3.81
CA ALA A 158 -23.61 38.13 -4.69
C ALA A 158 -22.15 37.66 -4.83
N CYS A 159 -21.77 36.54 -4.22
CA CYS A 159 -20.50 35.87 -4.51
C CYS A 159 -20.76 34.88 -5.64
N GLY A 160 -20.32 35.19 -6.86
CA GLY A 160 -20.64 34.42 -8.07
C GLY A 160 -20.42 32.92 -7.85
N SER A 161 -21.47 32.13 -8.00
CA SER A 161 -21.48 30.70 -7.64
C SER A 161 -20.76 29.79 -8.65
N ARG A 162 -20.04 30.34 -9.63
CA ARG A 162 -19.63 29.59 -10.83
C ARG A 162 -18.13 29.53 -11.00
N ALA A 163 -17.59 28.32 -11.02
CA ALA A 163 -16.20 28.05 -11.38
C ALA A 163 -16.08 27.84 -12.90
N TYR A 164 -15.90 28.92 -13.66
CA TYR A 164 -15.53 28.85 -15.07
C TYR A 164 -14.06 29.15 -15.26
N TYR A 165 -13.33 28.27 -15.96
CA TYR A 165 -12.06 28.67 -16.57
C TYR A 165 -12.37 29.36 -17.87
N ARG A 166 -11.77 30.53 -18.08
CA ARG A 166 -11.86 31.22 -19.34
C ARG A 166 -10.47 31.27 -19.96
N ASN A 167 -10.33 30.70 -21.15
CA ASN A 167 -9.03 30.56 -21.81
C ASN A 167 -7.98 29.86 -20.91
N PRO A 168 -8.31 28.67 -20.35
CA PRO A 168 -7.34 27.88 -19.60
C PRO A 168 -6.11 27.61 -20.47
N ARG A 169 -4.95 27.53 -19.82
CA ARG A 169 -3.68 27.29 -20.49
C ARG A 169 -3.12 25.92 -20.15
N PRO A 170 -2.29 25.34 -21.03
CA PRO A 170 -1.53 24.16 -20.71
C PRO A 170 -0.72 24.34 -19.42
N SER A 171 -0.55 23.26 -18.68
CA SER A 171 0.28 23.25 -17.48
C SER A 171 1.10 21.98 -17.38
N THR A 172 2.28 22.10 -16.82
CA THR A 172 3.11 20.98 -16.37
C THR A 172 3.18 21.00 -14.86
N TRP A 173 3.35 19.83 -14.26
CA TRP A 173 3.38 19.72 -12.82
C TRP A 173 4.19 18.51 -12.38
N ALA A 174 4.72 18.58 -11.17
CA ALA A 174 5.39 17.49 -10.49
C ALA A 174 4.93 17.46 -9.03
N ARG A 175 4.79 16.27 -8.47
CA ARG A 175 4.48 16.05 -7.07
C ARG A 175 5.43 15.00 -6.49
N LEU A 176 5.97 15.29 -5.33
CA LEU A 176 6.68 14.35 -4.49
C LEU A 176 5.74 13.87 -3.39
N PHE A 177 5.85 12.61 -3.00
CA PHE A 177 5.09 12.08 -1.88
C PHE A 177 5.91 11.09 -1.06
N ALA A 178 5.48 10.92 0.17
CA ALA A 178 5.85 9.81 1.03
C ALA A 178 4.60 9.36 1.78
N TYR A 179 4.51 8.08 2.10
CA TYR A 179 3.51 7.56 2.99
C TYR A 179 4.11 6.50 3.91
N ASP A 180 3.53 6.39 5.09
CA ASP A 180 3.73 5.29 6.02
C ASP A 180 2.36 4.67 6.34
N SER A 181 2.33 3.38 6.57
CA SER A 181 1.16 2.67 7.04
C SER A 181 1.49 1.56 8.00
N GLN A 182 0.61 1.38 8.95
CA GLN A 182 0.62 0.29 9.91
C GLN A 182 -0.69 -0.46 9.81
N VAL A 183 -0.61 -1.79 9.77
CA VAL A 183 -1.76 -2.69 9.81
C VAL A 183 -1.55 -3.67 10.97
N ASP A 184 -2.40 -3.55 11.97
CA ASP A 184 -2.42 -4.43 13.12
C ASP A 184 -3.13 -5.76 12.78
N SER A 185 -2.80 -6.82 13.52
CA SER A 185 -3.46 -8.11 13.36
C SER A 185 -3.63 -8.83 14.69
N ASP A 186 -4.72 -9.58 14.82
CA ASP A 186 -4.94 -10.44 15.96
C ASP A 186 -4.04 -11.71 15.90
N PRO A 187 -3.66 -12.31 17.05
CA PRO A 187 -2.72 -13.45 17.08
C PRO A 187 -3.18 -14.74 16.36
N ASN A 188 -4.43 -14.81 15.92
CA ASN A 188 -5.01 -15.94 15.20
C ASN A 188 -5.21 -15.67 13.70
N ASP A 189 -5.05 -14.41 13.29
CA ASP A 189 -5.22 -13.96 11.93
C ASP A 189 -3.87 -13.88 11.20
N PRO A 190 -3.89 -13.68 9.86
CA PRO A 190 -2.68 -13.40 9.14
C PRO A 190 -1.99 -12.14 9.66
N ILE A 191 -0.67 -12.14 9.54
CA ILE A 191 0.20 -11.19 10.24
C ILE A 191 0.03 -9.74 9.77
N GLY A 192 0.13 -8.84 10.74
CA GLY A 192 0.27 -7.40 10.57
C GLY A 192 1.59 -7.02 9.92
N PHE A 193 1.67 -5.75 9.53
CA PHE A 193 2.84 -5.23 8.84
C PHE A 193 2.93 -3.72 8.93
N ASP A 194 4.15 -3.24 8.75
CA ASP A 194 4.45 -1.85 8.44
C ASP A 194 4.85 -1.74 6.97
N SER A 195 4.48 -0.63 6.33
CA SER A 195 4.99 -0.32 4.99
C SER A 195 5.14 1.16 4.78
N ASP A 196 6.18 1.54 4.06
CA ASP A 196 6.40 2.90 3.63
C ASP A 196 6.77 2.96 2.15
N ALA A 197 6.45 4.08 1.52
CA ALA A 197 6.94 4.34 0.18
C ALA A 197 7.09 5.84 -0.05
N TYR A 198 7.99 6.18 -0.94
CA TYR A 198 8.18 7.53 -1.43
C TYR A 198 8.32 7.54 -2.94
N GLY A 199 7.98 8.65 -3.55
CA GLY A 199 8.00 8.72 -4.99
C GLY A 199 7.69 10.08 -5.58
N VAL A 200 7.62 10.07 -6.90
CA VAL A 200 7.35 11.24 -7.72
C VAL A 200 6.25 10.91 -8.72
N LEU A 201 5.37 11.88 -8.97
CA LEU A 201 4.38 11.86 -10.03
C LEU A 201 4.49 13.16 -10.82
N THR A 202 4.74 13.06 -12.12
CA THR A 202 4.85 14.22 -13.02
C THR A 202 3.82 14.13 -14.12
N GLY A 203 3.34 15.26 -14.62
CA GLY A 203 2.33 15.25 -15.67
C GLY A 203 2.19 16.56 -16.43
N ILE A 204 1.41 16.46 -17.51
CA ILE A 204 1.06 17.56 -18.40
C ILE A 204 -0.46 17.56 -18.54
N SER A 205 -1.04 18.75 -18.45
CA SER A 205 -2.47 19.00 -18.58
C SER A 205 -2.73 19.98 -19.71
N ILE A 206 -3.59 19.62 -20.66
CA ILE A 206 -3.95 20.43 -21.82
C ILE A 206 -5.46 20.68 -21.80
N PRO A 207 -5.88 21.95 -21.75
CA PRO A 207 -7.29 22.28 -21.86
C PRO A 207 -7.79 22.28 -23.31
N PHE A 208 -9.05 21.89 -23.49
CA PHE A 208 -9.79 21.90 -24.74
C PHE A 208 -11.05 22.74 -24.56
N GLY A 209 -10.97 24.01 -24.97
CA GLY A 209 -12.00 24.99 -24.64
C GLY A 209 -12.00 25.32 -23.15
N ASP A 210 -13.15 25.78 -22.64
CA ASP A 210 -13.28 26.28 -21.27
C ASP A 210 -13.64 25.19 -20.24
N SER A 211 -14.19 24.06 -20.69
CA SER A 211 -14.77 23.02 -19.82
C SER A 211 -13.98 21.72 -19.74
N LEU A 212 -13.25 21.34 -20.79
CA LEU A 212 -12.54 20.07 -20.84
C LEU A 212 -11.04 20.26 -20.62
N LEU A 213 -10.44 19.39 -19.81
CA LEU A 213 -9.00 19.26 -19.64
C LEU A 213 -8.63 17.80 -19.75
N LEU A 214 -7.60 17.47 -20.52
CA LEU A 214 -7.05 16.12 -20.62
C LEU A 214 -5.55 16.18 -20.35
N GLY A 215 -4.99 15.09 -19.88
CA GLY A 215 -3.57 15.03 -19.61
C GLY A 215 -3.04 13.62 -19.43
N GLY A 216 -1.72 13.56 -19.35
CA GLY A 216 -0.97 12.35 -19.07
C GLY A 216 -0.01 12.57 -17.91
N ALA A 217 0.20 11.53 -17.11
CA ALA A 217 1.17 11.54 -16.03
C ALA A 217 1.98 10.25 -16.00
N PHE A 218 3.18 10.36 -15.43
CA PHE A 218 4.07 9.24 -15.17
C PHE A 218 4.56 9.34 -13.73
N GLY A 219 4.59 8.20 -13.04
CA GLY A 219 5.02 8.10 -11.66
C GLY A 219 6.06 7.00 -11.46
N TYR A 220 6.94 7.22 -10.49
CA TYR A 220 7.86 6.23 -9.96
C TYR A 220 7.79 6.28 -8.43
N ALA A 221 7.80 5.12 -7.78
CA ALA A 221 7.91 5.00 -6.34
C ALA A 221 8.80 3.82 -5.97
N ASN A 222 9.48 3.97 -4.84
CA ASN A 222 10.18 2.90 -4.16
C ASN A 222 9.52 2.73 -2.79
N GLY A 223 9.35 1.49 -2.35
CA GLY A 223 8.72 1.19 -1.07
C GLY A 223 9.19 -0.11 -0.46
N GLU A 224 9.11 -0.16 0.86
CA GLU A 224 9.51 -1.27 1.71
C GLU A 224 8.27 -1.79 2.45
N PHE A 225 8.21 -3.11 2.63
CA PHE A 225 7.14 -3.81 3.33
C PHE A 225 7.75 -4.80 4.31
N ASP A 226 7.47 -4.58 5.58
CA ASP A 226 8.00 -5.34 6.70
C ASP A 226 6.83 -6.02 7.45
N PRO A 227 6.61 -7.33 7.24
CA PRO A 227 5.70 -8.09 8.08
C PRO A 227 6.23 -8.22 9.51
N ASP A 228 5.33 -8.30 10.48
CA ASP A 228 5.71 -8.52 11.88
C ASP A 228 6.43 -9.87 12.09
N ASN A 229 6.84 -10.14 13.33
CA ASN A 229 7.49 -11.41 13.74
C ASN A 229 8.74 -11.77 12.92
N ARG A 230 9.40 -10.78 12.30
CA ARG A 230 10.67 -10.94 11.57
C ARG A 230 10.57 -11.97 10.43
N LEU A 231 9.41 -12.05 9.78
CA LEU A 231 9.18 -13.03 8.73
C LEU A 231 9.92 -12.72 7.43
N GLY A 232 10.56 -11.57 7.31
CA GLY A 232 11.28 -11.16 6.11
C GLY A 232 11.07 -9.68 5.82
N GLY A 233 11.32 -9.31 4.56
CA GLY A 233 11.03 -7.99 4.02
C GLY A 233 10.82 -8.09 2.51
N VAL A 234 10.06 -7.15 1.96
CA VAL A 234 9.81 -7.02 0.52
C VAL A 234 10.08 -5.59 0.07
N ASP A 235 11.03 -5.45 -0.85
CA ASP A 235 11.31 -4.21 -1.54
C ASP A 235 10.50 -4.13 -2.83
N SER A 236 10.09 -2.92 -3.21
CA SER A 236 9.29 -2.68 -4.41
C SER A 236 9.75 -1.45 -5.19
N ASP A 237 9.80 -1.58 -6.51
CA ASP A 237 9.92 -0.47 -7.45
C ASP A 237 8.68 -0.42 -8.34
N THR A 238 7.92 0.66 -8.26
CA THR A 238 6.64 0.85 -8.97
C THR A 238 6.79 1.90 -10.05
N TYR A 239 6.42 1.55 -11.28
CA TYR A 239 6.31 2.46 -12.42
C TYR A 239 4.86 2.59 -12.84
N ARG A 240 4.38 3.82 -13.05
CA ARG A 240 2.96 4.08 -13.35
C ARG A 240 2.77 5.04 -14.50
N GLY A 241 1.91 4.67 -15.44
CA GLY A 241 1.40 5.52 -16.50
C GLY A 241 -0.07 5.86 -16.28
N SER A 242 -0.44 7.13 -16.49
CA SER A 242 -1.78 7.65 -16.20
C SER A 242 -2.29 8.52 -17.33
N LEU A 243 -3.55 8.31 -17.72
CA LEU A 243 -4.33 9.25 -18.51
C LEU A 243 -5.46 9.79 -17.65
N PHE A 244 -5.69 11.10 -17.71
CA PHE A 244 -6.68 11.73 -16.86
C PHE A 244 -7.45 12.82 -17.60
N GLY A 245 -8.62 13.14 -17.06
CA GLY A 245 -9.49 14.15 -17.61
C GLY A 245 -10.33 14.83 -16.56
N ARG A 246 -10.65 16.09 -16.83
CA ARG A 246 -11.64 16.86 -16.10
C ARG A 246 -12.63 17.47 -17.05
N PHE A 247 -13.90 17.38 -16.71
CA PHE A 247 -14.99 18.11 -17.35
C PHE A 247 -15.68 19.04 -16.36
N LEU A 248 -16.02 20.24 -16.80
CA LEU A 248 -16.75 21.24 -16.03
C LEU A 248 -18.11 21.47 -16.67
N GLY A 249 -19.16 21.10 -15.95
CA GLY A 249 -20.52 21.53 -16.22
C GLY A 249 -20.84 22.84 -15.50
N ASP A 250 -22.08 23.30 -15.64
CA ASP A 250 -22.51 24.58 -15.08
C ASP A 250 -22.42 24.63 -13.54
N ASP A 251 -22.89 23.55 -12.89
CA ASP A 251 -22.98 23.44 -11.43
C ASP A 251 -22.23 22.21 -10.88
N PHE A 252 -21.52 21.46 -11.71
CA PHE A 252 -20.80 20.27 -11.32
C PHE A 252 -19.49 20.11 -12.10
N TYR A 253 -18.61 19.26 -11.58
CA TYR A 253 -17.42 18.83 -12.29
C TYR A 253 -17.27 17.32 -12.20
N ILE A 254 -16.66 16.75 -13.24
CA ILE A 254 -16.31 15.33 -13.31
C ILE A 254 -14.80 15.23 -13.45
N LEU A 255 -14.18 14.35 -12.67
CA LEU A 255 -12.80 13.93 -12.81
C LEU A 255 -12.77 12.45 -13.18
N GLY A 256 -11.82 12.06 -14.01
CA GLY A 256 -11.60 10.67 -14.38
C GLY A 256 -10.12 10.38 -14.58
N SER A 257 -9.71 9.16 -14.26
CA SER A 257 -8.38 8.64 -14.55
C SER A 257 -8.46 7.18 -15.01
N VAL A 258 -7.52 6.79 -15.88
CA VAL A 258 -7.22 5.39 -16.21
C VAL A 258 -5.72 5.23 -16.11
N ASN A 259 -5.30 4.19 -15.39
CA ASN A 259 -3.92 4.03 -14.98
C ASN A 259 -3.48 2.58 -15.18
N TYR A 260 -2.20 2.44 -15.50
CA TYR A 260 -1.51 1.16 -15.56
C TYR A 260 -0.22 1.27 -14.77
N GLY A 261 0.09 0.25 -13.97
CA GLY A 261 1.34 0.15 -13.24
C GLY A 261 2.02 -1.19 -13.44
N TYR A 262 3.34 -1.16 -13.33
CA TYR A 262 4.24 -2.30 -13.36
C TYR A 262 5.18 -2.18 -12.17
N ASP A 263 5.37 -3.27 -11.46
CA ASP A 263 6.17 -3.30 -10.26
C ASP A 263 7.08 -4.51 -10.29
N THR A 264 8.30 -4.28 -9.86
CA THR A 264 9.29 -5.32 -9.61
C THR A 264 9.50 -5.43 -8.12
N PHE A 265 9.49 -6.65 -7.61
CA PHE A 265 9.68 -6.93 -6.20
C PHE A 265 10.92 -7.78 -5.97
N ALA A 266 11.58 -7.50 -4.85
CA ALA A 266 12.56 -8.39 -4.26
C ALA A 266 12.06 -8.81 -2.87
N SER A 267 12.03 -10.12 -2.59
CA SER A 267 11.65 -10.64 -1.28
C SER A 267 12.80 -11.39 -0.63
N SER A 268 12.90 -11.26 0.69
CA SER A 268 13.79 -12.07 1.51
C SER A 268 13.04 -12.63 2.70
N ARG A 269 13.30 -13.89 3.03
CA ARG A 269 12.66 -14.64 4.11
C ARG A 269 13.73 -15.40 4.89
N ARG A 270 13.80 -15.17 6.20
CA ARG A 270 14.69 -15.92 7.07
C ARG A 270 13.92 -17.08 7.69
N LEU A 271 14.45 -18.29 7.51
CA LEU A 271 13.97 -19.49 8.18
C LEU A 271 14.92 -19.75 9.34
N GLU A 272 14.55 -19.27 10.51
CA GLU A 272 15.31 -19.47 11.74
C GLU A 272 14.37 -20.02 12.80
N TYR A 273 14.16 -21.33 12.75
CA TYR A 273 13.37 -22.04 13.74
C TYR A 273 14.04 -23.36 14.07
N CYS A 274 14.06 -23.72 15.34
CA CYS A 274 14.71 -24.94 15.84
C CYS A 274 16.17 -25.03 15.38
N ASP A 275 16.51 -26.11 14.66
CA ASP A 275 17.84 -26.37 14.08
C ASP A 275 17.94 -25.91 12.60
N ILE A 276 16.91 -25.27 12.06
CA ILE A 276 16.87 -24.75 10.69
C ILE A 276 17.36 -23.31 10.67
N PHE A 277 18.43 -23.07 9.89
CA PHE A 277 18.95 -21.74 9.60
C PHE A 277 19.16 -21.59 8.09
N ARG A 278 18.14 -21.08 7.39
CA ARG A 278 18.13 -20.95 5.93
C ARG A 278 17.61 -19.58 5.49
N PHE A 279 17.97 -19.16 4.28
CA PHE A 279 17.50 -17.92 3.68
C PHE A 279 16.80 -18.23 2.36
N ALA A 280 15.54 -17.84 2.25
CA ALA A 280 14.82 -17.86 0.99
C ALA A 280 14.79 -16.45 0.41
N SER A 281 15.04 -16.30 -0.89
CA SER A 281 14.97 -15.01 -1.57
C SER A 281 14.45 -15.16 -2.99
N ALA A 282 13.66 -14.19 -3.44
CA ALA A 282 13.32 -14.00 -4.85
C ALA A 282 13.76 -12.58 -5.23
N THR A 283 14.68 -12.46 -6.19
CA THR A 283 15.33 -11.17 -6.47
C THR A 283 14.52 -10.26 -7.37
N GLU A 284 13.73 -10.81 -8.30
CA GLU A 284 12.90 -10.03 -9.21
C GLU A 284 11.67 -10.87 -9.57
N PHE A 285 10.51 -10.52 -9.00
CA PHE A 285 9.23 -11.01 -9.47
C PHE A 285 8.28 -9.86 -9.78
N ASP A 286 7.43 -10.09 -10.77
CA ASP A 286 6.70 -9.04 -11.42
C ASP A 286 5.24 -9.02 -11.00
N ALA A 287 4.68 -7.82 -11.03
CA ALA A 287 3.26 -7.61 -10.87
C ALA A 287 2.81 -6.34 -11.57
N HIS A 288 1.52 -6.30 -11.83
CA HIS A 288 0.90 -5.25 -12.60
C HIS A 288 -0.40 -4.81 -11.96
N ASN A 289 -0.79 -3.58 -12.27
CA ASN A 289 -2.10 -3.07 -11.89
C ASN A 289 -2.75 -2.32 -13.02
N PHE A 290 -4.07 -2.41 -13.02
CA PHE A 290 -4.93 -1.57 -13.81
C PHE A 290 -5.93 -0.93 -12.86
N ASP A 291 -6.10 0.37 -12.95
CA ASP A 291 -7.09 1.05 -12.15
C ASP A 291 -7.73 2.23 -12.87
N THR A 292 -8.98 2.49 -12.49
CA THR A 292 -9.79 3.56 -13.03
C THR A 292 -10.53 4.24 -11.89
N SER A 293 -10.57 5.56 -11.96
CA SER A 293 -11.24 6.36 -10.93
C SER A 293 -12.14 7.39 -11.56
N PHE A 294 -13.24 7.64 -10.86
CA PHE A 294 -14.23 8.64 -11.22
C PHE A 294 -14.56 9.46 -9.98
N GLU A 295 -14.67 10.77 -10.15
CA GLU A 295 -15.15 11.67 -9.10
C GLU A 295 -16.14 12.68 -9.68
N LEU A 296 -17.24 12.89 -8.97
CA LEU A 296 -18.22 13.93 -9.23
C LEU A 296 -18.27 14.87 -8.01
N GLY A 297 -18.27 16.17 -8.27
CA GLY A 297 -18.44 17.17 -7.23
C GLY A 297 -19.20 18.39 -7.71
N THR A 298 -19.74 19.16 -6.77
CA THR A 298 -20.26 20.52 -7.01
C THR A 298 -19.48 21.51 -6.17
N THR A 299 -19.51 22.80 -6.54
CA THR A 299 -18.83 23.86 -5.79
C THR A 299 -19.85 24.89 -5.32
N LEU A 300 -20.08 24.93 -4.03
CA LEU A 300 -20.94 25.90 -3.36
C LEU A 300 -20.07 27.01 -2.77
N GLN A 301 -20.42 28.27 -3.03
CA GLN A 301 -19.66 29.43 -2.52
C GLN A 301 -20.53 30.22 -1.52
N PRO A 302 -20.65 29.77 -0.26
CA PRO A 302 -21.47 30.45 0.73
C PRO A 302 -20.95 31.86 1.06
N THR A 303 -19.65 32.09 0.88
CA THR A 303 -19.05 33.43 0.97
C THR A 303 -18.08 33.62 -0.19
N CYS A 304 -17.64 34.86 -0.39
CA CYS A 304 -16.69 35.16 -1.45
C CYS A 304 -15.32 34.53 -1.19
N ASN A 305 -15.02 34.10 0.04
CA ASN A 305 -13.69 33.58 0.40
C ASN A 305 -13.68 32.12 0.82
N VAL A 306 -14.83 31.44 0.77
CA VAL A 306 -14.97 30.05 1.19
C VAL A 306 -15.79 29.31 0.16
N ALA A 307 -15.27 28.19 -0.32
CA ALA A 307 -16.00 27.25 -1.15
C ALA A 307 -16.09 25.88 -0.48
N VAL A 308 -17.27 25.28 -0.54
CA VAL A 308 -17.60 23.96 -0.02
C VAL A 308 -17.93 23.07 -1.21
N GLN A 309 -17.33 21.89 -1.25
CA GLN A 309 -17.49 20.93 -2.32
C GLN A 309 -17.92 19.60 -1.70
N PRO A 310 -19.18 19.18 -1.85
CA PRO A 310 -19.57 17.80 -1.58
C PRO A 310 -19.14 16.91 -2.75
N LEU A 311 -18.69 15.70 -2.43
CA LEU A 311 -17.92 14.85 -3.32
C LEU A 311 -18.42 13.42 -3.26
N ILE A 312 -18.50 12.78 -4.42
CA ILE A 312 -18.74 11.35 -4.56
C ILE A 312 -17.74 10.78 -5.55
N GLY A 313 -17.20 9.60 -5.28
CA GLY A 313 -16.21 8.98 -6.12
C GLY A 313 -16.31 7.48 -6.12
N PHE A 314 -15.82 6.90 -7.20
CA PHE A 314 -15.70 5.46 -7.38
C PHE A 314 -14.27 5.16 -7.85
N ARG A 315 -13.75 4.01 -7.47
CA ARG A 315 -12.48 3.51 -7.95
C ARG A 315 -12.55 2.00 -8.10
N TYR A 316 -12.03 1.49 -9.20
CA TYR A 316 -11.80 0.07 -9.39
C TYR A 316 -10.31 -0.16 -9.59
N ILE A 317 -9.75 -1.13 -8.87
CA ILE A 317 -8.34 -1.53 -8.96
C ILE A 317 -8.32 -3.04 -9.18
N ARG A 318 -7.52 -3.49 -10.14
CA ARG A 318 -7.14 -4.89 -10.31
C ARG A 318 -5.62 -5.00 -10.22
N LEU A 319 -5.15 -5.77 -9.25
CA LEU A 319 -3.74 -6.11 -9.06
C LEU A 319 -3.53 -7.56 -9.46
N TRP A 320 -2.47 -7.87 -10.20
CA TRP A 320 -2.07 -9.25 -10.47
C TRP A 320 -0.56 -9.41 -10.40
N ARG A 321 -0.12 -10.48 -9.76
CA ARG A 321 1.29 -10.85 -9.61
C ARG A 321 1.55 -12.16 -10.34
N ASP A 322 2.67 -12.22 -11.02
CA ASP A 322 3.09 -13.42 -11.73
C ASP A 322 3.57 -14.51 -10.75
N SER A 323 3.61 -15.75 -11.24
CA SER A 323 4.20 -16.85 -10.49
C SER A 323 5.72 -16.68 -10.40
N PHE A 324 6.31 -17.04 -9.26
CA PHE A 324 7.75 -16.99 -9.08
C PHE A 324 8.21 -18.08 -8.10
N VAL A 325 9.52 -18.32 -8.03
CA VAL A 325 10.12 -19.35 -7.18
C VAL A 325 11.22 -18.71 -6.33
N GLU A 326 11.16 -18.91 -5.02
CA GLU A 326 12.23 -18.55 -4.10
C GLU A 326 13.44 -19.46 -4.28
N ASN A 327 14.62 -18.93 -3.98
CA ASN A 327 15.88 -19.67 -4.00
C ASN A 327 16.60 -19.55 -2.65
N GLY A 328 17.51 -20.49 -2.35
CA GLY A 328 18.41 -20.41 -1.19
C GLY A 328 18.00 -21.23 0.03
N ALA A 329 16.75 -21.67 0.13
CA ALA A 329 16.26 -22.48 1.26
C ALA A 329 16.16 -23.99 0.96
N SER A 330 16.77 -24.45 -0.14
CA SER A 330 16.72 -25.85 -0.61
C SER A 330 15.26 -26.31 -0.76
N ASP A 331 14.85 -27.45 -0.20
CA ASP A 331 13.50 -28.01 -0.34
C ASP A 331 12.43 -27.17 0.37
N ALA A 332 12.82 -26.32 1.32
CA ALA A 332 11.95 -25.37 2.01
C ALA A 332 11.71 -24.06 1.24
N SER A 333 12.35 -23.89 0.07
CA SER A 333 12.04 -22.75 -0.81
C SER A 333 10.61 -22.90 -1.34
N LEU A 334 9.94 -21.78 -1.62
CA LEU A 334 8.55 -21.79 -2.08
C LEU A 334 8.43 -21.46 -3.56
N ALA A 335 7.60 -22.22 -4.27
CA ALA A 335 7.06 -21.85 -5.57
C ALA A 335 5.67 -21.24 -5.37
N PHE A 336 5.52 -19.96 -5.69
CA PHE A 336 4.26 -19.24 -5.62
C PHE A 336 3.56 -19.23 -6.97
N GLY A 337 2.27 -19.56 -6.97
CA GLY A 337 1.40 -19.36 -8.13
C GLY A 337 1.11 -17.88 -8.38
N SER A 338 0.61 -17.58 -9.57
CA SER A 338 0.06 -16.26 -9.85
C SER A 338 -1.17 -16.00 -8.98
N ALA A 339 -1.37 -14.74 -8.63
CA ALA A 339 -2.48 -14.31 -7.78
C ALA A 339 -2.98 -12.93 -8.23
N ALA A 340 -4.26 -12.66 -7.99
CA ALA A 340 -4.87 -11.38 -8.29
C ALA A 340 -5.82 -10.95 -7.17
N VAL A 341 -5.93 -9.64 -6.99
CA VAL A 341 -6.85 -9.01 -6.05
C VAL A 341 -7.58 -7.89 -6.78
N ASP A 342 -8.87 -7.77 -6.52
CA ASP A 342 -9.74 -6.72 -7.02
C ASP A 342 -10.19 -5.85 -5.84
N ALA A 343 -10.31 -4.54 -6.04
CA ALA A 343 -10.85 -3.61 -5.06
C ALA A 343 -11.84 -2.66 -5.74
N PHE A 344 -12.94 -2.34 -5.06
CA PHE A 344 -13.94 -1.41 -5.56
C PHE A 344 -14.33 -0.40 -4.49
N ASP A 345 -13.65 0.75 -4.50
CA ASP A 345 -13.86 1.81 -3.52
C ASP A 345 -15.07 2.67 -3.92
N PHE A 346 -16.06 2.75 -3.05
CA PHE A 346 -17.00 3.87 -2.99
C PHE A 346 -16.48 4.94 -2.03
N ARG A 347 -16.54 6.20 -2.46
CA ARG A 347 -16.06 7.34 -1.67
C ARG A 347 -17.14 8.40 -1.59
N LEU A 348 -17.47 8.82 -0.37
CA LEU A 348 -18.36 9.94 -0.10
C LEU A 348 -17.64 10.93 0.78
N GLY A 349 -17.62 12.20 0.41
CA GLY A 349 -16.84 13.17 1.16
C GLY A 349 -17.21 14.60 0.91
N GLY A 350 -16.39 15.47 1.48
CA GLY A 350 -16.51 16.89 1.35
C GLY A 350 -15.15 17.56 1.48
N ARG A 351 -15.05 18.73 0.86
CA ARG A 351 -13.88 19.58 0.89
C ARG A 351 -14.30 21.02 1.13
N VAL A 352 -13.56 21.71 1.98
CA VAL A 352 -13.71 23.14 2.23
C VAL A 352 -12.41 23.82 1.84
N THR A 353 -12.52 24.88 1.05
CA THR A 353 -11.37 25.68 0.63
C THR A 353 -11.60 27.13 1.03
N GLY A 354 -10.56 27.73 1.60
CA GLY A 354 -10.52 29.17 1.84
C GLY A 354 -9.73 29.88 0.75
N ARG A 355 -9.84 31.21 0.70
CA ARG A 355 -8.95 32.05 -0.11
C ARG A 355 -8.53 33.30 0.65
N ARG A 356 -7.26 33.68 0.47
CA ARG A 356 -6.71 34.93 1.01
C ARG A 356 -5.56 35.41 0.13
N GLU A 357 -5.64 36.63 -0.38
CA GLU A 357 -4.49 37.28 -0.99
C GLU A 357 -3.53 37.73 0.14
N LEU A 358 -2.31 37.20 0.14
CA LEU A 358 -1.31 37.54 1.17
C LEU A 358 -0.62 38.86 0.84
N ARG A 359 -0.27 39.02 -0.44
CA ARG A 359 0.34 40.21 -1.06
C ARG A 359 -0.04 40.21 -2.53
N ARG A 360 0.18 41.34 -3.21
CA ARG A 360 -0.14 41.48 -4.63
C ARG A 360 0.43 40.33 -5.47
N GLY A 361 -0.47 39.52 -6.04
CA GLY A 361 -0.10 38.40 -6.91
C GLY A 361 0.32 37.12 -6.19
N LEU A 362 0.15 37.04 -4.86
CA LEU A 362 0.34 35.82 -4.08
C LEU A 362 -0.97 35.44 -3.38
N LEU A 363 -1.62 34.40 -3.89
CA LEU A 363 -2.86 33.85 -3.37
C LEU A 363 -2.58 32.62 -2.50
N PHE A 364 -3.17 32.59 -1.31
CA PHE A 364 -3.13 31.47 -0.39
C PHE A 364 -4.51 30.78 -0.35
N LEU A 365 -4.50 29.46 -0.56
CA LEU A 365 -5.67 28.60 -0.65
C LEU A 365 -5.54 27.46 0.37
N PRO A 366 -5.99 27.64 1.62
CA PRO A 366 -6.07 26.55 2.59
C PRO A 366 -7.22 25.61 2.24
N GLU A 367 -7.07 24.35 2.63
CA GLU A 367 -8.00 23.28 2.34
C GLU A 367 -8.13 22.32 3.51
N LEU A 368 -9.35 21.89 3.78
CA LEU A 368 -9.67 20.73 4.62
C LEU A 368 -10.57 19.79 3.84
N ARG A 369 -10.36 18.48 3.98
CA ARG A 369 -11.16 17.45 3.31
C ARG A 369 -11.42 16.29 4.24
N ALA A 370 -12.57 15.65 4.04
CA ALA A 370 -12.96 14.44 4.74
C ALA A 370 -13.65 13.50 3.76
N TRP A 371 -13.37 12.21 3.87
CA TRP A 371 -14.01 11.15 3.11
C TRP A 371 -14.34 9.98 4.01
N TRP A 372 -15.49 9.38 3.75
CA TRP A 372 -15.74 7.99 4.06
C TRP A 372 -15.49 7.17 2.79
N MET A 373 -14.77 6.07 2.94
CA MET A 373 -14.48 5.12 1.87
C MET A 373 -14.95 3.74 2.29
N HIS A 374 -15.61 3.04 1.38
CA HIS A 374 -15.97 1.64 1.55
C HIS A 374 -15.49 0.82 0.35
N ASP A 375 -14.75 -0.26 0.59
CA ASP A 375 -14.33 -1.20 -0.43
C ASP A 375 -15.28 -2.40 -0.45
N PHE A 376 -16.04 -2.53 -1.55
CA PHE A 376 -17.03 -3.60 -1.69
C PHE A 376 -16.42 -4.97 -2.04
N LEU A 377 -15.14 -4.99 -2.42
CA LEU A 377 -14.41 -6.21 -2.80
C LEU A 377 -13.22 -6.44 -1.88
N ALA A 378 -13.20 -5.81 -0.71
CA ALA A 378 -12.20 -6.07 0.30
C ALA A 378 -12.33 -7.52 0.76
N ASP A 379 -11.44 -8.34 0.23
CA ASP A 379 -11.29 -9.74 0.55
C ASP A 379 -9.84 -9.97 0.95
N GLN A 380 -9.65 -10.93 1.85
CA GLN A 380 -8.32 -11.36 2.23
C GLN A 380 -7.57 -11.92 1.01
N SER A 381 -6.38 -11.38 0.74
CA SER A 381 -5.58 -11.86 -0.39
C SER A 381 -5.22 -13.34 -0.18
N THR A 382 -5.27 -14.13 -1.25
CA THR A 382 -4.87 -15.53 -1.20
C THR A 382 -3.88 -15.85 -2.31
N THR A 383 -2.94 -16.74 -2.04
CA THR A 383 -1.93 -17.20 -2.98
C THR A 383 -1.69 -18.68 -2.76
N THR A 384 -1.58 -19.45 -3.83
CA THR A 384 -1.14 -20.84 -3.75
C THR A 384 0.38 -20.89 -3.68
N ALA A 385 0.92 -21.63 -2.73
CA ALA A 385 2.35 -21.93 -2.62
C ALA A 385 2.58 -23.44 -2.60
N ALA A 386 3.80 -23.87 -2.94
CA ALA A 386 4.25 -25.24 -2.75
C ALA A 386 5.74 -25.23 -2.39
N PHE A 387 6.16 -26.18 -1.56
CA PHE A 387 7.58 -26.41 -1.32
C PHE A 387 8.26 -26.91 -2.59
N THR A 388 9.43 -26.38 -2.93
CA THR A 388 10.22 -26.83 -4.09
C THR A 388 10.65 -28.29 -3.98
N GLY A 389 10.86 -28.79 -2.75
CA GLY A 389 11.14 -30.21 -2.49
C GLY A 389 9.91 -31.12 -2.57
N ALA A 390 8.69 -30.56 -2.59
CA ALA A 390 7.45 -31.31 -2.67
C ALA A 390 6.37 -30.58 -3.51
N PRO A 391 6.62 -30.33 -4.81
CA PRO A 391 5.76 -29.50 -5.66
C PRO A 391 4.36 -30.10 -5.88
N GLY A 392 4.17 -31.40 -5.62
CA GLY A 392 2.89 -32.09 -5.73
C GLY A 392 1.93 -31.85 -4.56
N VAL A 393 2.34 -31.12 -3.51
CA VAL A 393 1.53 -30.83 -2.31
C VAL A 393 1.38 -29.31 -2.14
N PRO A 394 0.53 -28.66 -2.95
CA PRO A 394 0.30 -27.23 -2.81
C PRO A 394 -0.54 -26.91 -1.57
N PHE A 395 -0.37 -25.69 -1.06
CA PHE A 395 -1.12 -25.15 0.06
C PHE A 395 -1.49 -23.68 -0.19
N ILE A 396 -2.48 -23.17 0.53
CA ILE A 396 -2.97 -21.80 0.38
C ILE A 396 -2.36 -20.93 1.49
N VAL A 397 -1.84 -19.78 1.09
CA VAL A 397 -1.34 -18.72 1.95
C VAL A 397 -2.30 -17.56 1.86
N ARG A 398 -2.74 -17.04 3.00
CA ARG A 398 -3.58 -15.86 3.12
C ARG A 398 -2.72 -14.68 3.57
N GLY A 399 -2.86 -13.52 2.93
CA GLY A 399 -2.28 -12.28 3.43
C GLY A 399 -3.15 -11.67 4.53
N ALA A 400 -2.71 -10.53 5.09
CA ALA A 400 -3.53 -9.71 5.98
C ALA A 400 -4.90 -9.40 5.32
N ALA A 401 -5.96 -9.44 6.12
CA ALA A 401 -7.24 -8.90 5.68
C ALA A 401 -7.13 -7.38 5.72
N GLY A 402 -7.50 -6.70 4.64
CA GLY A 402 -7.67 -5.26 4.68
C GLY A 402 -9.06 -4.93 5.21
N ASP A 403 -9.18 -3.82 5.94
CA ASP A 403 -10.50 -3.32 6.33
C ASP A 403 -11.30 -2.84 5.13
N ASP A 404 -12.62 -2.95 5.24
CA ASP A 404 -13.53 -2.54 4.18
C ASP A 404 -13.94 -1.08 4.31
N ASN A 405 -13.71 -0.44 5.47
CA ASN A 405 -14.20 0.90 5.77
C ASN A 405 -13.08 1.79 6.28
N PHE A 406 -12.93 2.96 5.67
CA PHE A 406 -11.93 3.95 6.08
C PHE A 406 -12.55 5.33 6.24
N ALA A 407 -12.12 6.03 7.29
CA ALA A 407 -12.25 7.47 7.39
C ALA A 407 -10.95 8.13 6.92
N VAL A 408 -11.03 9.02 5.93
CA VAL A 408 -9.88 9.77 5.43
C VAL A 408 -10.04 11.24 5.77
N LEU A 409 -9.08 11.80 6.49
CA LEU A 409 -9.02 13.23 6.79
C LEU A 409 -7.79 13.84 6.14
N GLY A 410 -7.93 15.04 5.58
CA GLY A 410 -6.83 15.71 4.92
C GLY A 410 -6.85 17.21 5.11
N ALA A 411 -5.64 17.78 5.09
CA ALA A 411 -5.41 19.21 5.06
C ALA A 411 -4.51 19.56 3.88
N GLY A 412 -4.61 20.79 3.41
CA GLY A 412 -3.78 21.27 2.32
C GLY A 412 -3.60 22.78 2.31
N ALA A 413 -2.56 23.21 1.63
CA ALA A 413 -2.24 24.61 1.40
C ALA A 413 -1.70 24.75 -0.02
N THR A 414 -2.28 25.66 -0.80
CA THR A 414 -1.74 26.05 -2.11
C THR A 414 -1.37 27.52 -2.13
N PHE A 415 -0.16 27.82 -2.60
CA PHE A 415 0.35 29.16 -2.84
C PHE A 415 0.44 29.39 -4.34
N ALA A 416 -0.43 30.23 -4.89
CA ALA A 416 -0.44 30.56 -6.30
C ALA A 416 0.20 31.94 -6.53
N LEU A 417 1.26 31.97 -7.33
CA LEU A 417 2.02 33.16 -7.69
C LEU A 417 1.68 33.59 -9.12
N TYR A 418 1.18 34.82 -9.26
CA TYR A 418 0.76 35.45 -10.51
C TYR A 418 -0.10 34.55 -11.41
N ASN A 419 -0.84 33.60 -10.82
CA ASN A 419 -1.66 32.61 -11.51
C ASN A 419 -0.91 31.83 -12.62
N THR A 420 0.41 31.69 -12.50
CA THR A 420 1.25 30.89 -13.42
C THR A 420 1.96 29.77 -12.70
N THR A 421 2.37 29.99 -11.45
CA THR A 421 3.06 28.99 -10.65
C THR A 421 2.25 28.70 -9.40
N ALA A 422 2.11 27.44 -9.03
CA ALA A 422 1.54 27.07 -7.75
C ALA A 422 2.40 26.04 -7.02
N ILE A 423 2.56 26.25 -5.71
CA ILE A 423 3.14 25.27 -4.80
C ILE A 423 2.02 24.74 -3.92
N THR A 424 1.91 23.43 -3.82
CA THR A 424 0.89 22.74 -3.03
C THR A 424 1.55 21.88 -1.98
N LEU A 425 1.02 21.90 -0.76
CA LEU A 425 1.40 21.02 0.34
C LEU A 425 0.13 20.34 0.82
N GLN A 426 0.18 19.03 1.02
CA GLN A 426 -0.97 18.23 1.44
C GLN A 426 -0.52 17.16 2.42
N TYR A 427 -1.41 16.88 3.36
CA TYR A 427 -1.30 15.76 4.29
C TYR A 427 -2.65 15.07 4.38
N ASP A 428 -2.64 13.75 4.35
CA ASP A 428 -3.81 12.89 4.50
C ASP A 428 -3.51 11.84 5.58
N THR A 429 -4.55 11.46 6.30
CA THR A 429 -4.55 10.26 7.13
C THR A 429 -5.77 9.43 6.78
N ALA A 430 -5.58 8.13 6.58
CA ALA A 430 -6.67 7.15 6.46
C ALA A 430 -6.65 6.26 7.69
N MET A 431 -7.81 6.03 8.28
CA MET A 431 -7.98 5.25 9.50
C MET A 431 -9.10 4.25 9.28
N SER A 432 -8.88 3.01 9.72
CA SER A 432 -9.89 1.97 9.86
C SER A 432 -9.79 1.36 11.26
N ASP A 433 -10.35 0.17 11.48
CA ASP A 433 -10.32 -0.48 12.78
C ASP A 433 -8.92 -1.05 13.07
N ASP A 434 -8.27 -1.62 12.04
CA ASP A 434 -6.97 -2.31 12.14
C ASP A 434 -5.85 -1.62 11.35
N ALA A 435 -6.11 -0.52 10.63
CA ALA A 435 -5.09 0.13 9.82
C ALA A 435 -5.08 1.66 9.97
N MET A 436 -3.86 2.21 9.95
CA MET A 436 -3.62 3.64 9.91
C MET A 436 -2.59 3.96 8.84
N VAL A 437 -2.90 4.95 8.00
CA VAL A 437 -2.03 5.43 6.93
C VAL A 437 -1.81 6.92 7.09
N HIS A 438 -0.58 7.37 6.97
CA HIS A 438 -0.19 8.78 6.90
C HIS A 438 0.47 9.05 5.57
N ALA A 439 0.04 10.09 4.87
CA ALA A 439 0.58 10.41 3.56
C ALA A 439 0.80 11.92 3.40
N GLY A 440 2.03 12.30 3.10
CA GLY A 440 2.41 13.67 2.78
C GLY A 440 2.71 13.83 1.30
N ASN A 441 2.30 14.94 0.69
CA ASN A 441 2.75 15.29 -0.65
C ASN A 441 3.00 16.79 -0.85
N ALA A 442 3.97 17.10 -1.71
CA ALA A 442 4.35 18.45 -2.11
C ALA A 442 4.36 18.55 -3.63
N GLY A 443 3.71 19.57 -4.18
CA GLY A 443 3.52 19.74 -5.61
C GLY A 443 4.00 21.10 -6.12
N LEU A 444 4.48 21.10 -7.35
CA LEU A 444 4.75 22.29 -8.15
C LEU A 444 3.93 22.20 -9.44
N LEU A 445 3.23 23.28 -9.78
CA LEU A 445 2.49 23.44 -11.03
C LEU A 445 2.98 24.69 -11.74
N PHE A 446 3.21 24.58 -13.04
CA PHE A 446 3.55 25.69 -13.92
C PHE A 446 2.63 25.73 -15.14
N THR A 447 2.00 26.88 -15.36
CA THR A 447 1.06 27.15 -16.46
C THR A 447 1.75 28.05 -17.49
N TRP A 448 1.71 27.68 -18.77
CA TRP A 448 2.39 28.39 -19.87
C TRP A 448 1.42 28.93 -20.93
#